data_AF-A0A328VEQ6-F1
#
_entry.id   AF-A0A328VEQ6-F1
#
_cell.length_a   1.000
_cell.length_b   1.000
_cell.length_c   1.000
_cell.angle_alpha   90.00
_cell.angle_beta   90.00
_cell.angle_gamma   90.00
#
_symmetry.space_group_name_H-M   'P 1'
#
loop_
_entity.id
_entity.type
_entity.pdbx_description
1 polymer ?
#
loop_
_entity_poly.entity_id
_entity_poly.type
_entity_poly.pdbx_seq_one_letter_code
_entity_poly.pdbx_strand_id
1 'polypeptide(L)'
;MREQWCSDYHDFDLQRKITAPALPVALLHRKALLERLREAVLPVQGGAPHRQLILCCAPAGYGKTTLLADFARSAQLPCCWYFLERSDLDPVVFLRTLLASLRQTFPAFGASLDALFRSMLSAETASATTLYTSALTMLCTALATEIKEPFLLLLCNYEEVNESETVNALVNELLRRFPPQATLIIESRSLPDLSFPALIIREAMYGLDHEALRFSAEEIAELAALQGLPPLSEEEAASLAASFDGWIAGILLGTRIGDARMRLLLPHSSAADEKRGSSTALATQKRTILLTYLVNEVLKHAAQTQSFLQSISLLHHVYPSFCNALLNITDAHERLAHLERQGLFLFSHASGTGLFYTIHPVIRELLSEQLRHQEPERFRLLHRRAAELWHARHEDEEAMYHALESESYDLAVSFILATGENLLSSGQRETLIRWINMLPEAFKEHHPRLLLLQATIALDYGQRTTALPLLDRAEALLAISQEPDTALLEATCAILRGKALFQMGDYQQAQLLCQKALLYLPEPERHLRASAQMRIGLCHTLAGGSDGRCHASAAGSATLASAASPHSKY
;
A
#
# COMPACT_ATOMS: atom_id res chain seq x y z
N MET A 1 13.16 -9.34 -24.08
CA MET A 1 13.48 -10.06 -22.82
C MET A 1 13.40 -9.16 -21.58
N ARG A 2 13.92 -7.92 -21.55
CA ARG A 2 13.74 -6.99 -20.41
C ARG A 2 12.31 -6.44 -20.23
N GLU A 3 11.58 -6.15 -21.31
CA GLU A 3 10.18 -5.66 -21.24
C GLU A 3 9.18 -6.72 -20.77
N GLN A 4 9.45 -8.00 -21.04
CA GLN A 4 8.60 -9.12 -20.65
C GLN A 4 8.69 -9.38 -19.13
N TRP A 5 9.87 -9.16 -18.53
CA TRP A 5 10.07 -9.31 -17.08
C TRP A 5 9.38 -8.20 -16.26
N CYS A 6 9.32 -6.96 -16.74
CA CYS A 6 8.59 -5.87 -16.05
C CYS A 6 7.07 -6.05 -16.11
N SER A 7 6.53 -6.54 -17.23
CA SER A 7 5.08 -6.82 -17.37
C SER A 7 4.63 -7.94 -16.43
N ASP A 8 5.37 -9.05 -16.37
CA ASP A 8 5.03 -10.21 -15.53
C ASP A 8 5.13 -9.89 -14.02
N TYR A 9 6.00 -8.94 -13.62
CA TYR A 9 6.16 -8.50 -12.23
C TYR A 9 5.13 -7.46 -11.79
N HIS A 10 4.76 -6.49 -12.64
CA HIS A 10 3.69 -5.53 -12.33
C HIS A 10 2.33 -6.24 -12.18
N ASP A 11 2.08 -7.27 -13.00
CA ASP A 11 0.91 -8.13 -12.84
C ASP A 11 0.98 -8.95 -11.54
N PHE A 12 2.17 -9.39 -11.10
CA PHE A 12 2.33 -10.14 -9.86
C PHE A 12 1.98 -9.32 -8.61
N ASP A 13 2.50 -8.10 -8.48
CA ASP A 13 2.23 -7.27 -7.30
C ASP A 13 0.76 -6.85 -7.24
N LEU A 14 0.17 -6.56 -8.41
CA LEU A 14 -1.27 -6.35 -8.52
C LEU A 14 -2.07 -7.59 -8.09
N GLN A 15 -1.73 -8.78 -8.61
CA GLN A 15 -2.41 -10.04 -8.25
C GLN A 15 -2.29 -10.34 -6.76
N ARG A 16 -1.15 -10.04 -6.12
CA ARG A 16 -0.98 -10.20 -4.66
C ARG A 16 -2.00 -9.39 -3.89
N LYS A 17 -2.24 -8.15 -4.31
CA LYS A 17 -3.16 -7.23 -3.64
C LYS A 17 -4.62 -7.58 -3.84
N ILE A 18 -4.96 -8.33 -4.89
CA ILE A 18 -6.36 -8.61 -5.23
C ILE A 18 -6.77 -10.08 -5.09
N THR A 19 -5.85 -10.98 -4.76
CA THR A 19 -6.16 -12.41 -4.62
C THR A 19 -6.54 -12.77 -3.19
N ALA A 20 -7.55 -13.62 -3.04
CA ALA A 20 -7.96 -14.16 -1.74
C ALA A 20 -6.78 -14.87 -1.05
N PRO A 21 -6.61 -14.70 0.28
CA PRO A 21 -5.51 -15.30 1.00
C PRO A 21 -5.74 -16.82 1.14
N ALA A 22 -4.66 -17.58 1.10
CA ALA A 22 -4.73 -19.02 1.33
C ALA A 22 -5.11 -19.32 2.79
N LEU A 23 -6.07 -20.22 2.98
CA LEU A 23 -6.46 -20.68 4.32
C LEU A 23 -5.50 -21.77 4.81
N PRO A 24 -5.20 -21.81 6.12
CA PRO A 24 -4.38 -22.87 6.69
C PRO A 24 -5.07 -24.23 6.55
N VAL A 25 -4.28 -25.30 6.47
CA VAL A 25 -4.78 -26.69 6.32
C VAL A 25 -5.66 -27.10 7.51
N ALA A 26 -5.25 -26.70 8.73
CA ALA A 26 -6.03 -26.89 9.95
C ALA A 26 -6.72 -25.57 10.32
N LEU A 27 -7.92 -25.35 9.79
CA LEU A 27 -8.73 -24.16 10.04
C LEU A 27 -9.89 -24.49 10.99
N LEU A 28 -10.01 -23.74 12.09
CA LEU A 28 -11.21 -23.77 12.92
C LEU A 28 -12.30 -22.89 12.29
N HIS A 29 -13.40 -23.53 11.87
CA HIS A 29 -14.58 -22.83 11.37
C HIS A 29 -15.41 -22.25 12.52
N ARG A 30 -15.32 -20.93 12.72
CA ARG A 30 -16.01 -20.21 13.79
C ARG A 30 -17.50 -19.99 13.46
N LYS A 31 -18.27 -21.08 13.47
CA LYS A 31 -19.66 -21.15 12.96
C LYS A 31 -20.55 -19.99 13.42
N ALA A 32 -20.51 -19.63 14.71
CA ALA A 32 -21.32 -18.55 15.25
C ALA A 32 -21.00 -17.19 14.62
N LEU A 33 -19.72 -16.89 14.34
CA LEU A 33 -19.32 -15.66 13.66
C LEU A 33 -19.65 -15.69 12.18
N LEU A 34 -19.47 -16.85 11.53
CA LEU A 34 -19.82 -17.03 10.12
C LEU A 34 -21.31 -16.82 9.87
N GLU A 35 -22.17 -17.36 10.73
CA GLU A 35 -23.62 -17.14 10.63
C GLU A 35 -23.99 -15.68 10.88
N ARG A 36 -23.38 -15.01 11.87
CA ARG A 36 -23.58 -13.56 12.10
C ARG A 36 -23.17 -12.72 10.89
N LEU A 37 -22.07 -13.06 10.23
CA LEU A 37 -21.65 -12.41 8.98
C LEU A 37 -22.63 -12.70 7.84
N ARG A 38 -23.12 -13.94 7.73
CA ARG A 38 -24.11 -14.34 6.72
C ARG A 38 -25.42 -13.58 6.88
N GLU A 39 -25.92 -13.44 8.10
CA GLU A 39 -27.11 -12.65 8.43
C GLU A 39 -26.94 -11.16 8.14
N ALA A 40 -25.72 -10.63 8.31
CA ALA A 40 -25.41 -9.24 7.99
C ALA A 40 -25.40 -8.97 6.47
N VAL A 41 -24.89 -9.92 5.68
CA VAL A 41 -24.78 -9.80 4.21
C VAL A 41 -26.08 -10.16 3.49
N LEU A 42 -26.72 -11.27 3.85
CA LEU A 42 -27.90 -11.79 3.16
C LEU A 42 -29.14 -11.49 4.02
N PRO A 43 -30.09 -10.66 3.55
CA PRO A 43 -31.32 -10.42 4.29
C PRO A 43 -32.10 -11.75 4.40
N VAL A 44 -32.17 -12.29 5.62
CA VAL A 44 -33.06 -13.40 5.94
C VAL A 44 -34.50 -12.89 5.81
N GLN A 45 -35.37 -13.66 5.15
CA GLN A 45 -36.77 -13.27 5.00
C GLN A 45 -37.40 -13.03 6.39
N GLY A 46 -37.70 -11.76 6.69
CA GLY A 46 -38.42 -11.33 7.90
C GLY A 46 -37.57 -10.93 9.13
N GLY A 47 -36.23 -10.83 9.03
CA GLY A 47 -35.37 -10.67 10.23
C GLY A 47 -34.61 -9.35 10.39
N ALA A 48 -33.85 -8.89 9.38
CA ALA A 48 -32.95 -7.75 9.51
C ALA A 48 -32.66 -7.04 8.17
N PRO A 49 -32.40 -5.71 8.18
CA PRO A 49 -32.00 -4.97 6.98
C PRO A 49 -30.60 -5.39 6.48
N HIS A 50 -30.42 -5.44 5.16
CA HIS A 50 -29.14 -5.66 4.49
C HIS A 50 -28.10 -4.64 4.96
N ARG A 51 -26.92 -5.11 5.41
CA ARG A 51 -25.84 -4.24 5.86
C ARG A 51 -24.97 -3.84 4.66
N GLN A 52 -24.90 -2.53 4.40
CA GLN A 52 -24.05 -1.96 3.36
C GLN A 52 -22.56 -2.03 3.74
N LEU A 53 -22.25 -1.90 5.03
CA LEU A 53 -20.89 -1.94 5.56
C LEU A 53 -20.76 -2.98 6.67
N ILE A 54 -19.75 -3.84 6.57
CA ILE A 54 -19.26 -4.70 7.64
C ILE A 54 -17.87 -4.22 8.03
N LEU A 55 -17.68 -3.82 9.27
CA LEU A 55 -16.39 -3.38 9.80
C LEU A 55 -15.83 -4.44 10.75
N CYS A 56 -14.71 -5.05 10.38
CA CYS A 56 -13.96 -5.97 11.22
C CYS A 56 -12.73 -5.24 11.79
N CYS A 57 -12.83 -4.82 13.05
CA CYS A 57 -11.85 -3.97 13.71
C CYS A 57 -11.29 -4.64 14.97
N ALA A 58 -10.05 -5.12 14.90
CA ALA A 58 -9.34 -5.69 16.04
C ALA A 58 -7.82 -5.68 15.82
N PRO A 59 -7.01 -5.71 16.90
CA PRO A 59 -5.56 -5.73 16.78
C PRO A 59 -5.01 -6.89 15.92
N ALA A 60 -3.72 -6.82 15.60
CA ALA A 60 -3.05 -7.87 14.84
C ALA A 60 -3.14 -9.24 15.55
N GLY A 61 -3.29 -10.31 14.77
CA GLY A 61 -3.26 -11.68 15.29
C GLY A 61 -4.56 -12.19 15.95
N TYR A 62 -5.68 -11.47 15.85
CA TYR A 62 -7.01 -11.97 16.26
C TYR A 62 -7.73 -12.81 15.18
N GLY A 63 -7.09 -13.05 14.02
CA GLY A 63 -7.65 -13.89 12.96
C GLY A 63 -8.70 -13.22 12.07
N LYS A 64 -8.70 -11.88 11.97
CA LYS A 64 -9.63 -11.11 11.13
C LYS A 64 -9.65 -11.58 9.67
N THR A 65 -8.50 -11.52 8.99
CA THR A 65 -8.36 -11.94 7.59
C THR A 65 -8.71 -13.41 7.41
N THR A 66 -8.33 -14.28 8.35
CA THR A 66 -8.68 -15.72 8.33
C THR A 66 -10.19 -15.95 8.41
N LEU A 67 -10.89 -15.23 9.29
CA LEU A 67 -12.35 -15.27 9.40
C LEU A 67 -13.03 -14.80 8.11
N LEU A 68 -12.56 -13.69 7.52
CA LEU A 68 -13.13 -13.16 6.29
C LEU A 68 -12.90 -14.09 5.10
N ALA A 69 -11.74 -14.76 5.03
CA ALA A 69 -11.44 -15.73 3.99
C ALA A 69 -12.29 -17.01 4.13
N ASP A 70 -12.51 -17.47 5.35
CA ASP A 70 -13.43 -18.57 5.64
C ASP A 70 -14.88 -18.20 5.27
N PHE A 71 -15.29 -16.99 5.65
CA PHE A 71 -16.60 -16.44 5.29
C PHE A 71 -16.79 -16.35 3.77
N ALA A 72 -15.85 -15.76 3.04
CA ALA A 72 -15.89 -15.62 1.59
C ALA A 72 -16.07 -16.98 0.89
N ARG A 73 -15.38 -18.03 1.37
CA ARG A 73 -15.54 -19.40 0.85
C ARG A 73 -16.92 -20.00 1.14
N SER A 74 -17.49 -19.72 2.32
CA SER A 74 -18.79 -20.25 2.75
C SER A 74 -20.00 -19.49 2.20
N ALA A 75 -19.84 -18.20 1.88
CA ALA A 75 -20.90 -17.29 1.46
C ALA A 75 -21.40 -17.56 0.04
N GLN A 76 -20.58 -18.18 -0.81
CA GLN A 76 -20.88 -18.45 -2.23
C GLN A 76 -21.27 -17.20 -3.05
N LEU A 77 -20.79 -16.03 -2.63
CA LEU A 77 -20.94 -14.77 -3.37
C LEU A 77 -19.63 -14.42 -4.07
N PRO A 78 -19.66 -13.74 -5.22
CA PRO A 78 -18.47 -13.15 -5.83
C PRO A 78 -17.78 -12.21 -4.82
N CYS A 79 -16.47 -12.40 -4.61
CA CYS A 79 -15.69 -11.66 -3.62
C CYS A 79 -14.52 -10.94 -4.31
N CYS A 80 -14.57 -9.61 -4.34
CA CYS A 80 -13.50 -8.75 -4.83
C CYS A 80 -12.58 -8.42 -3.66
N TRP A 81 -11.36 -8.98 -3.64
CA TRP A 81 -10.39 -8.72 -2.59
C TRP A 81 -9.50 -7.54 -2.94
N TYR A 82 -9.17 -6.73 -1.94
CA TYR A 82 -8.20 -5.66 -2.07
C TYR A 82 -7.47 -5.47 -0.74
N PHE A 83 -6.24 -5.98 -0.67
CA PHE A 83 -5.27 -5.76 0.39
C PHE A 83 -4.59 -4.41 0.15
N LEU A 84 -4.88 -3.47 1.05
CA LEU A 84 -4.33 -2.13 1.04
C LEU A 84 -2.90 -2.15 1.58
N GLU A 85 -2.08 -1.32 0.96
CA GLU A 85 -0.67 -1.11 1.28
C GLU A 85 -0.36 0.38 1.24
N ARG A 86 0.82 0.78 1.74
CA ARG A 86 1.21 2.19 1.75
C ARG A 86 1.21 2.83 0.37
N SER A 87 1.48 2.10 -0.70
CA SER A 87 1.37 2.62 -2.07
C SER A 87 -0.04 3.16 -2.39
N ASP A 88 -1.08 2.65 -1.73
CA ASP A 88 -2.48 3.03 -1.95
C ASP A 88 -2.88 4.32 -1.23
N LEU A 89 -1.96 4.94 -0.49
CA LEU A 89 -2.12 6.33 -0.04
C LEU A 89 -2.24 7.28 -1.24
N ASP A 90 -1.73 6.89 -2.41
CA ASP A 90 -1.93 7.58 -3.67
C ASP A 90 -3.30 7.25 -4.29
N PRO A 91 -4.18 8.25 -4.50
CA PRO A 91 -5.52 8.03 -5.03
C PRO A 91 -5.56 7.34 -6.41
N VAL A 92 -4.55 7.56 -7.26
CA VAL A 92 -4.49 6.94 -8.58
C VAL A 92 -4.22 5.45 -8.45
N VAL A 93 -3.27 5.08 -7.59
CA VAL A 93 -2.98 3.67 -7.28
C VAL A 93 -4.20 3.02 -6.64
N PHE A 94 -4.82 3.69 -5.66
CA PHE A 94 -6.00 3.20 -4.98
C PHE A 94 -7.14 2.86 -5.95
N LEU A 95 -7.52 3.82 -6.81
CA LEU A 95 -8.62 3.65 -7.76
C LEU A 95 -8.29 2.62 -8.85
N ARG A 96 -7.03 2.55 -9.31
CA ARG A 96 -6.60 1.57 -10.31
C ARG A 96 -6.66 0.15 -9.75
N THR A 97 -6.15 -0.08 -8.55
CA THR A 97 -6.17 -1.39 -7.90
C THR A 97 -7.59 -1.80 -7.51
N LEU A 98 -8.44 -0.84 -7.08
CA LEU A 98 -9.87 -1.09 -6.87
C LEU A 98 -10.56 -1.56 -8.16
N LEU A 99 -10.32 -0.91 -9.29
CA LEU A 99 -10.86 -1.33 -10.58
C LEU A 99 -10.34 -2.72 -10.98
N ALA A 100 -9.06 -3.01 -10.76
CA ALA A 100 -8.47 -4.32 -11.05
C ALA A 100 -9.09 -5.44 -10.20
N SER A 101 -9.30 -5.19 -8.90
CA SER A 101 -9.99 -6.11 -7.98
C SER A 101 -11.40 -6.47 -8.48
N LEU A 102 -12.16 -5.45 -8.90
CA LEU A 102 -13.49 -5.65 -9.47
C LEU A 102 -13.43 -6.45 -10.78
N ARG A 103 -12.47 -6.16 -11.67
CA ARG A 103 -12.30 -6.86 -12.95
C ARG A 103 -11.83 -8.29 -12.82
N GLN A 104 -11.07 -8.63 -11.78
CA GLN A 104 -10.66 -10.01 -11.52
C GLN A 104 -11.89 -10.92 -11.30
N THR A 105 -12.91 -10.38 -10.63
CA THR A 105 -14.17 -11.09 -10.39
C THR A 105 -15.16 -10.92 -11.55
N PHE A 106 -15.20 -9.72 -12.15
CA PHE A 106 -16.11 -9.35 -13.24
C PHE A 106 -15.33 -8.87 -14.48
N PRO A 107 -14.82 -9.77 -15.34
CA PRO A 107 -13.91 -9.40 -16.43
C PRO A 107 -14.46 -8.38 -17.45
N ALA A 108 -15.79 -8.34 -17.63
CA ALA A 108 -16.45 -7.40 -18.54
C ALA A 108 -16.69 -6.00 -17.93
N PHE A 109 -16.38 -5.81 -16.65
CA PHE A 109 -16.71 -4.59 -15.91
C PHE A 109 -15.90 -3.37 -16.34
N GLY A 110 -16.60 -2.26 -16.54
CA GLY A 110 -16.01 -0.92 -16.55
C GLY A 110 -15.14 -0.64 -17.77
N ALA A 111 -15.38 -1.27 -18.92
CA ALA A 111 -14.64 -0.97 -20.17
C ALA A 111 -14.71 0.52 -20.56
N SER A 112 -15.81 1.19 -20.21
CA SER A 112 -15.99 2.64 -20.42
C SER A 112 -15.11 3.51 -19.51
N LEU A 113 -14.61 2.97 -18.39
CA LEU A 113 -13.79 3.70 -17.42
C LEU A 113 -12.34 3.85 -17.88
N ASP A 114 -11.85 3.03 -18.82
CA ASP A 114 -10.45 3.05 -19.25
C ASP A 114 -10.03 4.41 -19.83
N ALA A 115 -10.93 5.07 -20.57
CA ALA A 115 -10.67 6.40 -21.12
C ALA A 115 -10.55 7.47 -20.03
N LEU A 116 -11.30 7.34 -18.93
CA LEU A 116 -11.24 8.25 -17.78
C LEU A 116 -9.99 8.03 -16.95
N PHE A 117 -9.59 6.77 -16.73
CA PHE A 117 -8.34 6.48 -16.04
C PHE A 117 -7.14 6.98 -16.86
N ARG A 118 -7.15 6.82 -18.18
CA ARG A 118 -6.13 7.42 -19.06
C ARG A 118 -6.09 8.94 -18.98
N SER A 119 -7.25 9.61 -18.90
CA SER A 119 -7.27 11.07 -18.80
C SER A 119 -6.75 11.57 -17.46
N MET A 120 -6.99 10.86 -16.35
CA MET A 120 -6.42 11.17 -15.03
C MET A 120 -4.88 11.15 -15.03
N LEU A 121 -4.26 10.21 -15.76
CA LEU A 121 -2.80 10.13 -15.88
C LEU A 121 -2.24 11.36 -16.62
N SER A 122 -3.00 11.91 -17.58
CA SER A 122 -2.56 12.99 -18.48
C SER A 122 -2.93 14.41 -18.04
N ALA A 123 -3.72 14.58 -16.98
CA ALA A 123 -4.30 15.88 -16.64
C ALA A 123 -3.25 16.83 -16.00
N GLU A 124 -2.77 17.81 -16.75
CA GLU A 124 -1.88 18.89 -16.28
C GLU A 124 -2.63 20.10 -15.68
N THR A 125 -3.98 20.12 -15.75
CA THR A 125 -4.76 21.37 -15.66
C THR A 125 -6.06 21.32 -14.83
N ALA A 126 -6.40 20.21 -14.20
CA ALA A 126 -7.56 20.14 -13.30
C ALA A 126 -7.13 19.95 -11.84
N SER A 127 -7.91 20.48 -10.90
CA SER A 127 -7.77 20.14 -9.48
C SER A 127 -7.85 18.62 -9.35
N ALA A 128 -6.74 17.97 -9.01
CA ALA A 128 -6.61 16.51 -8.99
C ALA A 128 -7.71 15.85 -8.14
N THR A 129 -8.11 16.50 -7.04
CA THR A 129 -9.21 16.07 -6.16
C THR A 129 -10.55 15.95 -6.90
N THR A 130 -10.89 16.92 -7.76
CA THR A 130 -12.15 16.89 -8.52
C THR A 130 -12.18 15.76 -9.54
N LEU A 131 -11.02 15.42 -10.12
CA LEU A 131 -10.89 14.29 -11.04
C LEU A 131 -11.11 12.96 -10.32
N TYR A 132 -10.50 12.76 -9.15
CA TYR A 132 -10.66 11.52 -8.38
C TYR A 132 -12.11 11.28 -7.97
N THR A 133 -12.80 12.32 -7.48
CA THR A 133 -14.23 12.22 -7.12
C THR A 133 -15.09 11.93 -8.35
N SER A 134 -14.79 12.53 -9.50
CA SER A 134 -15.51 12.26 -10.75
C SER A 134 -15.31 10.82 -11.23
N ALA A 135 -14.06 10.33 -11.20
CA ALA A 135 -13.75 8.95 -11.56
C ALA A 135 -14.44 7.95 -10.64
N LEU A 136 -14.42 8.19 -9.33
CA LEU A 136 -15.13 7.35 -8.37
C LEU A 136 -16.64 7.38 -8.59
N THR A 137 -17.22 8.56 -8.88
CA THR A 137 -18.65 8.69 -9.18
C THR A 137 -19.03 7.83 -10.38
N MET A 138 -18.23 7.87 -11.45
CA MET A 138 -18.44 7.05 -12.65
C MET A 138 -18.25 5.56 -12.35
N LEU A 139 -17.27 5.18 -11.51
CA LEU A 139 -17.09 3.81 -11.05
C LEU A 139 -18.32 3.32 -10.29
N CYS A 140 -18.86 4.10 -9.34
CA CYS A 140 -20.08 3.75 -8.62
C CYS A 140 -21.30 3.63 -9.55
N THR A 141 -21.41 4.51 -10.56
CA THR A 141 -22.46 4.39 -11.58
C THR A 141 -22.31 3.09 -12.36
N ALA A 142 -21.11 2.77 -12.85
CA ALA A 142 -20.84 1.52 -13.55
C ALA A 142 -21.15 0.29 -12.69
N LEU A 143 -20.77 0.30 -11.40
CA LEU A 143 -21.08 -0.77 -10.44
C LEU A 143 -22.59 -1.01 -10.35
N ALA A 144 -23.39 0.06 -10.25
CA ALA A 144 -24.84 -0.05 -10.17
C ALA A 144 -25.48 -0.49 -11.50
N THR A 145 -24.92 -0.11 -12.65
CA THR A 145 -25.51 -0.37 -13.97
C THR A 145 -25.09 -1.71 -14.57
N GLU A 146 -23.84 -2.13 -14.39
CA GLU A 146 -23.24 -3.29 -15.07
C GLU A 146 -23.27 -4.56 -14.22
N ILE A 147 -23.13 -4.47 -12.89
CA ILE A 147 -23.13 -5.64 -12.00
C ILE A 147 -24.49 -5.74 -11.30
N LYS A 148 -25.27 -6.76 -11.65
CA LYS A 148 -26.62 -6.98 -11.11
C LYS A 148 -26.69 -8.03 -10.02
N GLU A 149 -25.71 -8.92 -9.96
CA GLU A 149 -25.62 -9.94 -8.93
C GLU A 149 -25.08 -9.36 -7.61
N PRO A 150 -25.48 -9.91 -6.45
CA PRO A 150 -24.93 -9.51 -5.17
C PRO A 150 -23.46 -9.91 -5.05
N PHE A 151 -22.63 -9.06 -4.47
CA PHE A 151 -21.19 -9.32 -4.32
C PHE A 151 -20.59 -8.64 -3.09
N LEU A 152 -19.41 -9.11 -2.70
CA LEU A 152 -18.63 -8.58 -1.60
C LEU A 152 -17.41 -7.83 -2.13
N LEU A 153 -17.15 -6.63 -1.61
CA LEU A 153 -15.89 -5.93 -1.80
C LEU A 153 -15.16 -5.89 -0.45
N LEU A 154 -13.98 -6.49 -0.37
CA LEU A 154 -13.19 -6.60 0.85
C LEU A 154 -11.98 -5.68 0.77
N LEU A 155 -11.97 -4.61 1.58
CA LEU A 155 -10.82 -3.75 1.79
C LEU A 155 -10.08 -4.23 3.05
N CYS A 156 -8.96 -4.90 2.87
CA CYS A 156 -8.17 -5.47 3.96
C CYS A 156 -6.96 -4.59 4.30
N ASN A 157 -6.48 -4.64 5.55
CA ASN A 157 -5.39 -3.80 6.07
C ASN A 157 -5.64 -2.29 5.94
N TYR A 158 -6.85 -1.83 6.28
CA TYR A 158 -7.20 -0.42 6.13
C TYR A 158 -6.30 0.54 6.92
N GLU A 159 -5.63 0.06 7.97
CA GLU A 159 -4.63 0.83 8.71
C GLU A 159 -3.52 1.42 7.84
N GLU A 160 -3.20 0.80 6.70
CA GLU A 160 -2.13 1.25 5.80
C GLU A 160 -2.47 2.56 5.07
N VAL A 161 -3.75 2.87 4.92
CA VAL A 161 -4.23 4.07 4.21
C VAL A 161 -5.01 5.04 5.10
N ASN A 162 -5.27 4.68 6.36
CA ASN A 162 -6.14 5.42 7.27
C ASN A 162 -5.66 6.85 7.56
N GLU A 163 -4.37 7.13 7.37
CA GLU A 163 -3.78 8.47 7.50
C GLU A 163 -4.06 9.40 6.31
N SER A 164 -4.48 8.86 5.15
CA SER A 164 -4.78 9.67 3.96
C SER A 164 -6.21 10.19 3.99
N GLU A 165 -6.35 11.49 4.25
CA GLU A 165 -7.64 12.20 4.16
C GLU A 165 -8.28 12.04 2.77
N THR A 166 -7.47 12.04 1.72
CA THR A 166 -7.96 11.90 0.34
C THR A 166 -8.56 10.52 0.08
N VAL A 167 -7.88 9.45 0.51
CA VAL A 167 -8.39 8.07 0.36
C VAL A 167 -9.61 7.86 1.27
N ASN A 168 -9.59 8.35 2.51
CA ASN A 168 -10.75 8.31 3.40
C ASN A 168 -11.96 9.03 2.79
N ALA A 169 -11.75 10.20 2.15
CA ALA A 169 -12.80 10.91 1.44
C ALA A 169 -13.37 10.11 0.26
N LEU A 170 -12.52 9.41 -0.50
CA LEU A 170 -12.95 8.51 -1.58
C LEU A 170 -13.75 7.33 -1.03
N VAL A 171 -13.31 6.70 0.06
CA VAL A 171 -14.05 5.57 0.67
C VAL A 171 -15.39 6.03 1.25
N ASN A 172 -15.44 7.22 1.85
CA ASN A 172 -16.70 7.84 2.30
C ASN A 172 -17.66 8.09 1.12
N GLU A 173 -17.14 8.54 -0.02
CA GLU A 173 -17.96 8.71 -1.22
C GLU A 173 -18.41 7.37 -1.82
N LEU A 174 -17.54 6.36 -1.80
CA LEU A 174 -17.89 4.99 -2.17
C LEU A 174 -19.03 4.47 -1.30
N LEU A 175 -18.95 4.62 0.03
CA LEU A 175 -20.00 4.25 0.98
C LEU A 175 -21.32 4.99 0.70
N ARG A 176 -21.28 6.28 0.37
CA ARG A 176 -22.49 7.05 0.04
C ARG A 176 -23.20 6.55 -1.23
N ARG A 177 -22.45 6.04 -2.20
CA ARG A 177 -22.95 5.63 -3.53
C ARG A 177 -22.87 4.13 -3.78
N PHE A 178 -22.54 3.33 -2.77
CA PHE A 178 -22.33 1.90 -2.94
C PHE A 178 -23.65 1.24 -3.34
N PRO A 179 -23.66 0.40 -4.38
CA PRO A 179 -24.89 -0.17 -4.90
C PRO A 179 -25.55 -1.07 -3.83
N PRO A 180 -26.89 -1.11 -3.74
CA PRO A 180 -27.60 -1.81 -2.68
C PRO A 180 -27.42 -3.33 -2.70
N GLN A 181 -27.04 -3.91 -3.85
CA GLN A 181 -26.73 -5.33 -3.99
C GLN A 181 -25.32 -5.71 -3.49
N ALA A 182 -24.48 -4.74 -3.14
CA ALA A 182 -23.11 -5.00 -2.71
C ALA A 182 -22.91 -4.68 -1.22
N THR A 183 -22.08 -5.48 -0.57
CA THR A 183 -21.62 -5.21 0.79
C THR A 183 -20.14 -4.88 0.79
N LEU A 184 -19.78 -3.75 1.39
CA LEU A 184 -18.38 -3.38 1.65
C LEU A 184 -17.95 -3.99 2.97
N ILE A 185 -16.86 -4.75 2.97
CA ILE A 185 -16.23 -5.29 4.17
C ILE A 185 -14.90 -4.57 4.35
N ILE A 186 -14.69 -3.94 5.51
CA ILE A 186 -13.43 -3.29 5.86
C ILE A 186 -12.78 -4.06 7.01
N GLU A 187 -11.57 -4.55 6.79
CA GLU A 187 -10.70 -5.10 7.83
C GLU A 187 -9.69 -4.03 8.28
N SER A 188 -9.59 -3.78 9.59
CA SER A 188 -8.65 -2.80 10.12
C SER A 188 -8.13 -3.18 11.52
N ARG A 189 -6.92 -2.73 11.87
CA ARG A 189 -6.39 -2.84 13.25
C ARG A 189 -7.01 -1.87 14.24
N SER A 190 -7.43 -0.71 13.75
CA SER A 190 -8.03 0.37 14.53
C SER A 190 -9.26 0.91 13.81
N LEU A 191 -10.12 1.64 14.53
CA LEU A 191 -11.29 2.24 13.93
C LEU A 191 -10.86 3.20 12.80
N PRO A 192 -11.30 2.99 11.54
CA PRO A 192 -10.97 3.89 10.45
C PRO A 192 -11.57 5.29 10.64
N ASP A 193 -10.91 6.33 10.16
CA ASP A 193 -11.42 7.71 10.17
C ASP A 193 -12.42 7.93 9.03
N LEU A 194 -13.53 7.20 9.10
CA LEU A 194 -14.63 7.22 8.13
C LEU A 194 -15.91 7.74 8.76
N SER A 195 -16.79 8.26 7.91
CA SER A 195 -18.07 8.83 8.32
C SER A 195 -19.14 7.75 8.49
N PHE A 196 -19.22 7.19 9.70
CA PHE A 196 -20.22 6.19 10.08
C PHE A 196 -21.63 6.69 10.48
N PRO A 197 -21.87 7.93 10.95
CA PRO A 197 -23.16 8.30 11.55
C PRO A 197 -24.39 8.00 10.69
N ALA A 198 -24.32 8.27 9.38
CA ALA A 198 -25.43 7.99 8.47
C ALA A 198 -25.72 6.50 8.32
N LEU A 199 -24.70 5.65 8.35
CA LEU A 199 -24.85 4.19 8.25
C LEU A 199 -25.42 3.60 9.54
N ILE A 200 -25.02 4.14 10.69
CA ILE A 200 -25.54 3.73 12.00
C ILE A 200 -27.04 4.07 12.11
N ILE A 201 -27.44 5.29 11.74
CA ILE A 201 -28.85 5.72 11.78
C ILE A 201 -29.75 4.86 10.89
N ARG A 202 -29.21 4.37 9.76
CA ARG A 202 -29.93 3.51 8.80
C ARG A 202 -29.87 2.02 9.14
N GLU A 203 -29.23 1.64 10.24
CA GLU A 203 -28.90 0.25 10.58
C GLU A 203 -28.18 -0.48 9.42
N ALA A 204 -27.43 0.25 8.60
CA ALA A 204 -26.75 -0.24 7.40
C ALA A 204 -25.29 -0.66 7.67
N MET A 205 -24.85 -0.63 8.93
CA MET A 205 -23.49 -1.02 9.35
C MET A 205 -23.54 -2.15 10.36
N TYR A 206 -22.59 -3.09 10.26
CA TYR A 206 -22.36 -4.15 11.24
C TYR A 206 -20.89 -4.13 11.68
N GLY A 207 -20.64 -4.19 12.99
CA GLY A 207 -19.29 -4.16 13.55
C GLY A 207 -18.92 -5.50 14.20
N LEU A 208 -17.74 -6.00 13.87
CA LEU A 208 -17.03 -7.04 14.62
C LEU A 208 -15.82 -6.39 15.27
N ASP A 209 -15.84 -6.28 16.59
CA ASP A 209 -14.74 -5.72 17.35
C ASP A 209 -13.81 -6.82 17.89
N HIS A 210 -12.80 -6.40 18.64
CA HIS A 210 -11.87 -7.31 19.27
C HIS A 210 -12.56 -8.28 20.24
N GLU A 211 -13.62 -7.89 20.95
CA GLU A 211 -14.33 -8.76 21.90
C GLU A 211 -15.03 -9.91 21.17
N ALA A 212 -15.72 -9.61 20.06
CA ALA A 212 -16.37 -10.61 19.22
C ALA A 212 -15.36 -11.60 18.61
N LEU A 213 -14.12 -11.18 18.37
CA LEU A 213 -13.08 -11.99 17.75
C LEU A 213 -12.23 -12.80 18.75
N ARG A 214 -12.39 -12.60 20.06
CA ARG A 214 -11.68 -13.40 21.07
C ARG A 214 -12.04 -14.86 20.90
N PHE A 215 -11.04 -15.73 20.98
CA PHE A 215 -11.27 -17.17 21.00
C PHE A 215 -11.86 -17.59 22.36
N SER A 216 -12.96 -18.33 22.33
CA SER A 216 -13.55 -18.94 23.52
C SER A 216 -12.75 -20.17 23.97
N ALA A 217 -12.97 -20.62 25.21
CA ALA A 217 -12.37 -21.86 25.70
C ALA A 217 -12.77 -23.07 24.83
N GLU A 218 -14.03 -23.10 24.37
CA GLU A 218 -14.55 -24.13 23.46
C GLU A 218 -13.81 -24.10 22.12
N GLU A 219 -13.66 -22.91 21.51
CA GLU A 219 -12.92 -22.74 20.25
C GLU A 219 -11.45 -23.15 20.38
N ILE A 220 -10.81 -22.86 21.52
CA ILE A 220 -9.44 -23.27 21.81
C ILE A 220 -9.32 -24.80 21.91
N ALA A 221 -10.27 -25.45 22.58
CA ALA A 221 -10.31 -26.91 22.69
C ALA A 221 -10.55 -27.57 21.32
N GLU A 222 -11.48 -27.04 20.52
CA GLU A 222 -11.74 -27.51 19.16
C GLU A 222 -10.53 -27.34 18.24
N LEU A 223 -9.84 -26.20 18.33
CA LEU A 223 -8.62 -25.96 17.56
C LEU A 223 -7.52 -26.96 17.93
N ALA A 224 -7.33 -27.25 19.21
CA ALA A 224 -6.35 -28.25 19.64
C ALA A 224 -6.69 -29.64 19.10
N ALA A 225 -7.97 -30.02 19.10
CA ALA A 225 -8.43 -31.27 18.54
C ALA A 225 -8.18 -31.37 17.02
N LEU A 226 -8.43 -30.28 16.27
CA LEU A 226 -8.15 -30.20 14.82
C LEU A 226 -6.68 -30.39 14.48
N GLN A 227 -5.78 -29.99 15.39
CA GLN A 227 -4.34 -30.18 15.23
C GLN A 227 -3.84 -31.55 15.72
N GLY A 228 -4.74 -32.44 16.15
CA GLY A 228 -4.39 -33.79 16.63
C GLY A 228 -3.70 -33.82 17.99
N LEU A 229 -3.87 -32.76 18.81
CA LEU A 229 -3.32 -32.69 20.15
C LEU A 229 -4.21 -33.45 21.15
N PRO A 230 -3.66 -33.86 22.31
CA PRO A 230 -4.48 -34.40 23.39
C PRO A 230 -5.60 -33.41 23.77
N PRO A 231 -6.80 -33.89 24.10
CA PRO A 231 -7.91 -33.02 24.48
C PRO A 231 -7.51 -32.17 25.68
N LEU A 232 -7.74 -30.87 25.58
CA LEU A 232 -7.59 -29.93 26.68
C LEU A 232 -8.72 -30.16 27.69
N SER A 233 -8.41 -30.08 28.98
CA SER A 233 -9.47 -29.97 29.97
C SER A 233 -10.16 -28.61 29.85
N GLU A 234 -11.41 -28.52 30.30
CA GLU A 234 -12.18 -27.27 30.30
C GLU A 234 -11.45 -26.17 31.11
N GLU A 235 -10.85 -26.54 32.24
CA GLU A 235 -10.04 -25.63 33.07
C GLU A 235 -8.78 -25.14 32.35
N GLU A 236 -8.08 -26.02 31.64
CA GLU A 236 -6.90 -25.66 30.84
C GLU A 236 -7.28 -24.70 29.72
N ALA A 237 -8.36 -24.99 28.98
CA ALA A 237 -8.83 -24.14 27.89
C ALA A 237 -9.31 -22.77 28.39
N ALA A 238 -10.03 -22.72 29.52
CA ALA A 238 -10.46 -21.48 30.15
C ALA A 238 -9.27 -20.65 30.66
N SER A 239 -8.26 -21.30 31.25
CA SER A 239 -7.02 -20.65 31.68
C SER A 239 -6.27 -20.02 30.51
N LEU A 240 -6.18 -20.71 29.37
CA LEU A 240 -5.54 -20.18 28.16
C LEU A 240 -6.33 -19.02 27.56
N ALA A 241 -7.67 -19.12 27.48
CA ALA A 241 -8.53 -18.03 27.03
C ALA A 241 -8.35 -16.77 27.89
N ALA A 242 -8.26 -16.94 29.22
CA ALA A 242 -8.07 -15.83 30.14
C ALA A 242 -6.66 -15.24 30.06
N SER A 243 -5.63 -16.09 30.04
CA SER A 243 -4.21 -15.66 30.07
C SER A 243 -3.80 -14.90 28.81
N PHE A 244 -4.33 -15.31 27.65
CA PHE A 244 -4.07 -14.67 26.36
C PHE A 244 -5.19 -13.72 25.92
N ASP A 245 -6.22 -13.52 26.75
CA ASP A 245 -7.38 -12.68 26.41
C ASP A 245 -8.07 -13.12 25.10
N GLY A 246 -8.05 -14.43 24.81
CA GLY A 246 -8.57 -15.01 23.56
C GLY A 246 -7.78 -14.62 22.30
N TRP A 247 -6.57 -14.07 22.44
CA TRP A 247 -5.70 -13.71 21.33
C TRP A 247 -5.09 -14.95 20.68
N ILE A 248 -5.67 -15.40 19.56
CA ILE A 248 -5.30 -16.65 18.92
C ILE A 248 -3.83 -16.71 18.51
N ALA A 249 -3.27 -15.64 17.94
CA ALA A 249 -1.85 -15.62 17.64
C ALA A 249 -1.01 -15.84 18.90
N GLY A 250 -1.32 -15.15 20.01
CA GLY A 250 -0.62 -15.39 21.29
C GLY A 250 -0.72 -16.83 21.78
N ILE A 251 -1.89 -17.45 21.66
CA ILE A 251 -2.12 -18.84 22.08
C ILE A 251 -1.30 -19.81 21.22
N LEU A 252 -1.35 -19.65 19.90
CA LEU A 252 -0.54 -20.45 18.98
C LEU A 252 0.96 -20.24 19.23
N LEU A 253 1.36 -19.01 19.54
CA LEU A 253 2.75 -18.63 19.78
C LEU A 253 3.26 -19.03 21.17
N GLY A 254 2.40 -19.28 22.15
CA GLY A 254 2.80 -19.43 23.55
C GLY A 254 2.39 -20.73 24.21
N THR A 255 1.77 -21.65 23.48
CA THR A 255 1.22 -22.87 24.06
C THR A 255 1.44 -24.07 23.15
N ARG A 256 1.17 -25.26 23.69
CA ARG A 256 1.17 -26.52 22.93
C ARG A 256 0.11 -26.61 21.83
N ILE A 257 -0.78 -25.61 21.72
CA ILE A 257 -1.82 -25.47 20.68
C ILE A 257 -1.25 -24.80 19.42
N GLY A 258 -0.04 -24.25 19.49
CA GLY A 258 0.78 -24.13 18.29
C GLY A 258 1.17 -25.53 17.80
N ASP A 259 1.56 -25.63 16.53
CA ASP A 259 1.99 -26.86 15.88
C ASP A 259 2.81 -27.75 16.84
N ALA A 260 2.58 -29.07 16.91
CA ALA A 260 3.11 -29.96 17.96
C ALA A 260 4.66 -29.97 18.10
N ARG A 261 5.35 -29.30 17.17
CA ARG A 261 6.80 -29.07 17.11
C ARG A 261 7.25 -27.80 17.85
N MET A 262 6.31 -26.92 18.18
CA MET A 262 6.48 -25.68 18.93
C MET A 262 6.46 -25.95 20.44
N ARG A 263 7.37 -26.82 20.88
CA ARG A 263 7.49 -27.23 22.28
C ARG A 263 8.47 -26.29 23.00
N LEU A 264 8.01 -25.14 23.45
CA LEU A 264 8.77 -24.35 24.43
C LEU A 264 7.85 -23.59 25.40
N LEU A 265 7.87 -24.09 26.64
CA LEU A 265 7.77 -23.34 27.89
C LEU A 265 6.38 -22.88 28.38
N LEU A 266 5.75 -23.76 29.15
CA LEU A 266 5.34 -23.35 30.49
C LEU A 266 5.95 -24.34 31.49
N PRO A 267 6.82 -23.91 32.42
CA PRO A 267 6.99 -24.64 33.68
C PRO A 267 5.63 -24.66 34.37
N HIS A 268 5.29 -25.76 35.05
CA HIS A 268 4.14 -25.82 35.94
C HIS A 268 4.27 -24.73 37.04
N SER A 269 3.73 -23.54 36.80
CA SER A 269 3.51 -22.55 37.85
C SER A 269 2.10 -22.76 38.39
N SER A 270 2.05 -23.25 39.63
CA SER A 270 0.87 -23.37 40.47
C SER A 270 -0.06 -22.16 40.39
N ALA A 271 -1.35 -22.45 40.34
CA ALA A 271 -2.45 -21.51 40.46
C ALA A 271 -2.39 -20.75 41.80
N ALA A 272 -1.61 -19.68 41.88
CA ALA A 272 -1.64 -18.70 42.95
C ALA A 272 -0.81 -17.48 42.51
N ASP A 273 -1.39 -16.63 41.68
CA ASP A 273 -1.28 -15.16 41.76
C ASP A 273 -1.65 -14.55 40.41
N GLU A 274 -2.77 -13.83 40.40
CA GLU A 274 -2.93 -12.48 39.79
C GLU A 274 -4.42 -12.15 39.66
N LYS A 275 -5.06 -11.89 40.81
CA LYS A 275 -6.14 -10.92 40.86
C LYS A 275 -5.50 -9.53 40.85
N ARG A 276 -5.63 -8.78 39.75
CA ARG A 276 -5.80 -7.31 39.75
C ARG A 276 -6.01 -6.78 38.32
N GLY A 277 -6.95 -5.84 38.21
CA GLY A 277 -7.57 -5.43 36.95
C GLY A 277 -6.75 -4.51 36.03
N SER A 278 -7.35 -4.31 34.86
CA SER A 278 -7.40 -3.08 34.05
C SER A 278 -6.09 -2.50 33.46
N SER A 279 -5.96 -2.62 32.13
CA SER A 279 -5.87 -1.52 31.16
C SER A 279 -5.28 -2.07 29.85
N THR A 280 -5.78 -1.60 28.72
CA THR A 280 -5.33 -2.00 27.37
C THR A 280 -3.82 -1.79 27.16
N ALA A 281 -3.22 -0.80 27.83
CA ALA A 281 -1.77 -0.56 27.79
C ALA A 281 -0.96 -1.63 28.55
N LEU A 282 -1.42 -2.06 29.74
CA LEU A 282 -0.76 -3.12 30.52
C LEU A 282 -0.89 -4.50 29.87
N ALA A 283 -2.00 -4.78 29.19
CA ALA A 283 -2.17 -6.01 28.42
C ALA A 283 -1.21 -6.07 27.22
N THR A 284 -1.03 -4.96 26.51
CA THR A 284 -0.05 -4.85 25.41
C THR A 284 1.39 -5.02 25.93
N GLN A 285 1.74 -4.39 27.05
CA GLN A 285 3.07 -4.53 27.64
C GLN A 285 3.33 -5.95 28.16
N LYS A 286 2.34 -6.60 28.80
CA LYS A 286 2.44 -8.02 29.17
C LYS A 286 2.58 -8.93 27.94
N ARG A 287 1.87 -8.67 26.84
CA ARG A 287 2.00 -9.41 25.57
C ARG A 287 3.40 -9.26 24.97
N THR A 288 3.93 -8.04 24.89
CA THR A 288 5.28 -7.80 24.38
C THR A 288 6.34 -8.47 25.25
N ILE A 289 6.20 -8.42 26.59
CA ILE A 289 7.12 -9.10 27.51
C ILE A 289 7.06 -10.62 27.33
N LEU A 290 5.87 -11.21 27.25
CA LEU A 290 5.68 -12.65 27.02
C LEU A 290 6.25 -13.09 25.68
N LEU A 291 6.01 -12.34 24.60
CA LEU A 291 6.55 -12.63 23.26
C LEU A 291 8.07 -12.44 23.19
N THR A 292 8.60 -11.39 23.83
CA THR A 292 10.05 -11.15 23.92
C THR A 292 10.74 -12.31 24.64
N TYR A 293 10.15 -12.78 25.74
CA TYR A 293 10.64 -13.94 26.47
C TYR A 293 10.55 -15.22 25.63
N LEU A 294 9.42 -15.45 24.95
CA LEU A 294 9.19 -16.63 24.11
C LEU A 294 10.16 -16.70 22.92
N VAL A 295 10.33 -15.60 22.21
CA VAL A 295 11.26 -15.50 21.07
C VAL A 295 12.70 -15.71 21.54
N ASN A 296 13.09 -15.09 22.65
CA ASN A 296 14.44 -15.26 23.20
C ASN A 296 14.70 -16.68 23.68
N GLU A 297 13.73 -17.36 24.31
CA GLU A 297 13.90 -18.74 24.77
C GLU A 297 13.86 -19.79 23.64
N VAL A 298 12.96 -19.61 22.66
CA VAL A 298 12.86 -20.50 21.48
C VAL A 298 14.13 -20.40 20.62
N LEU A 299 14.68 -19.19 20.48
CA LEU A 299 15.84 -18.95 19.62
C LEU A 299 17.20 -19.11 20.34
N LYS A 300 17.21 -19.21 21.67
CA LYS A 300 18.43 -19.37 22.51
C LYS A 300 19.33 -20.53 22.09
N HIS A 301 18.76 -21.59 21.53
CA HIS A 301 19.48 -22.82 21.20
C HIS A 301 20.04 -22.84 19.76
N ALA A 302 19.82 -21.78 18.97
CA ALA A 302 20.28 -21.69 17.59
C ALA A 302 20.63 -20.25 17.19
N ALA A 303 21.74 -19.71 17.70
CA ALA A 303 22.18 -18.34 17.44
C ALA A 303 22.26 -17.97 15.95
N GLN A 304 22.63 -18.92 15.08
CA GLN A 304 22.65 -18.71 13.63
C GLN A 304 21.24 -18.55 13.04
N THR A 305 20.26 -19.30 13.54
CA THR A 305 18.85 -19.23 13.14
C THR A 305 18.22 -17.93 13.62
N GLN A 306 18.51 -17.53 14.86
CA GLN A 306 18.08 -16.24 15.41
C GLN A 306 18.59 -15.08 14.56
N SER A 307 19.90 -15.08 14.26
CA SER A 307 20.51 -14.00 13.50
C SER A 307 19.98 -13.92 12.06
N PHE A 308 19.71 -15.07 11.45
CA PHE A 308 19.06 -15.13 10.14
C PHE A 308 17.63 -14.57 10.21
N LEU A 309 16.82 -15.02 11.16
CA LEU A 309 15.43 -14.57 11.35
C LEU A 309 15.33 -13.07 11.63
N GLN A 310 16.21 -12.52 12.47
CA GLN A 310 16.33 -11.07 12.73
C GLN A 310 16.72 -10.28 11.48
N SER A 311 17.54 -10.86 10.60
CA SER A 311 17.95 -10.15 9.39
C SER A 311 16.85 -10.12 8.33
N ILE A 312 16.04 -11.19 8.23
CA ILE A 312 14.91 -11.27 7.30
C ILE A 312 13.63 -10.64 7.86
N SER A 313 13.54 -10.37 9.17
CA SER A 313 12.39 -9.68 9.78
C SER A 313 12.25 -8.22 9.34
N LEU A 314 13.25 -7.67 8.65
CA LEU A 314 13.15 -6.36 8.02
C LEU A 314 12.22 -6.38 6.79
N LEU A 315 11.97 -7.56 6.21
CA LEU A 315 11.24 -7.71 4.96
C LEU A 315 9.78 -8.06 5.22
N HIS A 316 8.88 -7.43 4.47
CA HIS A 316 7.46 -7.78 4.47
C HIS A 316 7.23 -9.13 3.76
N HIS A 317 7.89 -9.33 2.63
CA HIS A 317 7.86 -10.54 1.83
C HIS A 317 9.27 -11.09 1.66
N VAL A 318 9.44 -12.36 2.01
CA VAL A 318 10.74 -13.02 2.10
C VAL A 318 10.92 -13.94 0.91
N TYR A 319 11.65 -13.46 -0.10
CA TYR A 319 12.02 -14.25 -1.27
C TYR A 319 13.39 -14.91 -1.06
N PRO A 320 13.55 -16.22 -1.27
CA PRO A 320 14.84 -16.90 -1.06
C PRO A 320 16.02 -16.27 -1.80
N SER A 321 15.83 -15.89 -3.07
CA SER A 321 16.86 -15.23 -3.87
C SER A 321 17.22 -13.82 -3.33
N PHE A 322 16.23 -13.13 -2.77
CA PHE A 322 16.43 -11.80 -2.19
C PHE A 322 17.24 -11.91 -0.89
N CYS A 323 16.91 -12.88 -0.03
CA CYS A 323 17.67 -13.16 1.19
C CYS A 323 19.13 -13.51 0.90
N ASN A 324 19.38 -14.31 -0.14
CA ASN A 324 20.74 -14.62 -0.59
C ASN A 324 21.54 -13.35 -0.92
N ALA A 325 20.95 -12.43 -1.68
CA ALA A 325 21.58 -11.15 -2.04
C ALA A 325 21.74 -10.21 -0.83
N LEU A 326 20.72 -10.12 0.03
CA LEU A 326 20.71 -9.24 1.20
C LEU A 326 21.78 -9.64 2.22
N LEU A 327 21.91 -10.95 2.48
CA LEU A 327 22.78 -11.48 3.53
C LEU A 327 24.13 -11.99 3.01
N ASN A 328 24.36 -11.97 1.69
CA ASN A 328 25.51 -12.61 1.04
C ASN A 328 25.63 -14.11 1.39
N ILE A 329 24.51 -14.83 1.27
CA ILE A 329 24.46 -16.28 1.48
C ILE A 329 23.91 -16.98 0.24
N THR A 330 24.00 -18.31 0.20
CA THR A 330 23.50 -19.12 -0.92
C THR A 330 22.41 -20.12 -0.51
N ASP A 331 22.25 -20.35 0.78
CA ASP A 331 21.44 -21.40 1.39
C ASP A 331 20.11 -20.88 1.97
N ALA A 332 19.66 -19.67 1.61
CA ALA A 332 18.42 -19.10 2.16
C ALA A 332 17.20 -19.99 1.91
N HIS A 333 17.10 -20.66 0.75
CA HIS A 333 15.99 -21.57 0.47
C HIS A 333 15.91 -22.73 1.48
N GLU A 334 17.05 -23.35 1.79
CA GLU A 334 17.11 -24.46 2.75
C GLU A 334 16.80 -23.97 4.17
N ARG A 335 17.32 -22.80 4.55
CA ARG A 335 17.05 -22.17 5.85
C ARG A 335 15.57 -21.82 6.02
N LEU A 336 14.94 -21.21 5.02
CA LEU A 336 13.52 -20.86 5.05
C LEU A 336 12.64 -22.11 5.10
N ALA A 337 12.94 -23.12 4.29
CA ALA A 337 12.23 -24.40 4.34
C ALA A 337 12.45 -25.14 5.67
N HIS A 338 13.59 -24.96 6.32
CA HIS A 338 13.86 -25.49 7.66
C HIS A 338 13.05 -24.76 8.73
N LEU A 339 13.04 -23.42 8.70
CA LEU A 339 12.24 -22.59 9.60
C LEU A 339 10.75 -22.88 9.49
N GLU A 340 10.24 -23.00 8.28
CA GLU A 340 8.84 -23.38 8.02
C GLU A 340 8.56 -24.80 8.57
N ARG A 341 9.42 -25.78 8.29
CA ARG A 341 9.29 -27.16 8.83
C ARG A 341 9.33 -27.22 10.35
N GLN A 342 10.02 -26.27 10.99
CA GLN A 342 10.10 -26.10 12.43
C GLN A 342 8.96 -25.25 13.01
N GLY A 343 8.08 -24.69 12.16
CA GLY A 343 6.96 -23.86 12.60
C GLY A 343 7.40 -22.51 13.18
N LEU A 344 8.59 -22.01 12.84
CA LEU A 344 9.17 -20.77 13.38
C LEU A 344 8.57 -19.52 12.71
N PHE A 345 7.24 -19.41 12.75
CA PHE A 345 6.49 -18.20 12.40
C PHE A 345 6.59 -17.77 10.93
N LEU A 346 7.01 -18.67 10.04
CA LEU A 346 7.00 -18.47 8.60
C LEU A 346 5.84 -19.24 7.96
N PHE A 347 5.20 -18.59 7.00
CA PHE A 347 4.18 -19.18 6.14
C PHE A 347 4.66 -19.11 4.70
N SER A 348 4.68 -20.24 3.99
CA SER A 348 4.96 -20.23 2.56
C SER A 348 3.71 -19.93 1.75
N HIS A 349 3.93 -19.24 0.64
CA HIS A 349 2.93 -18.92 -0.36
C HIS A 349 3.47 -19.32 -1.72
N ALA A 350 2.69 -20.12 -2.44
CA ALA A 350 2.99 -20.49 -3.81
C ALA A 350 2.23 -19.55 -4.75
N SER A 351 2.95 -18.90 -5.65
CA SER A 351 2.38 -18.09 -6.73
C SER A 351 2.97 -18.54 -8.08
N GLY A 352 2.35 -18.11 -9.18
CA GLY A 352 2.75 -18.46 -10.54
C GLY A 352 4.20 -18.10 -10.91
N THR A 353 4.84 -17.20 -10.16
CA THR A 353 6.23 -16.73 -10.39
C THR A 353 7.24 -17.28 -9.38
N GLY A 354 6.81 -18.02 -8.35
CA GLY A 354 7.70 -18.63 -7.37
C GLY A 354 7.14 -18.75 -5.96
N LEU A 355 7.99 -19.28 -5.06
CA LEU A 355 7.71 -19.45 -3.64
C LEU A 355 8.21 -18.24 -2.85
N PHE A 356 7.34 -17.63 -2.06
CA PHE A 356 7.70 -16.58 -1.11
C PHE A 356 7.19 -16.92 0.29
N TYR A 357 7.79 -16.29 1.31
CA TYR A 357 7.43 -16.51 2.69
C TYR A 357 6.98 -15.22 3.36
N THR A 358 6.06 -15.31 4.31
CA THR A 358 5.73 -14.21 5.21
C THR A 358 6.04 -14.60 6.64
N ILE A 359 6.66 -13.69 7.37
CA ILE A 359 6.88 -13.84 8.81
C ILE A 359 5.63 -13.32 9.51
N HIS A 360 5.21 -13.99 10.58
CA HIS A 360 4.10 -13.52 11.40
C HIS A 360 4.34 -12.04 11.83
N PRO A 361 3.41 -11.10 11.54
CA PRO A 361 3.67 -9.66 11.69
C PRO A 361 4.18 -9.24 13.07
N VAL A 362 3.63 -9.85 14.13
CA VAL A 362 4.01 -9.54 15.51
C VAL A 362 5.45 -9.97 15.82
N ILE A 363 5.89 -11.09 15.26
CA ILE A 363 7.27 -11.58 15.43
C ILE A 363 8.22 -10.74 14.60
N ARG A 364 7.81 -10.37 13.39
CA ARG A 364 8.56 -9.48 12.51
C ARG A 364 8.87 -8.15 13.20
N GLU A 365 7.85 -7.49 13.74
CA GLU A 365 7.98 -6.21 14.46
C GLU A 365 8.90 -6.33 15.68
N LEU A 366 8.69 -7.37 16.50
CA LEU A 366 9.51 -7.61 17.69
C LEU A 366 11.01 -7.82 17.33
N LEU A 367 11.30 -8.67 16.33
CA LEU A 367 12.67 -8.97 15.93
C LEU A 367 13.36 -7.77 15.28
N SER A 368 12.61 -6.99 14.48
CA SER A 368 13.10 -5.74 13.89
C SER A 368 13.49 -4.73 14.97
N GLU A 369 12.64 -4.55 15.98
CA GLU A 369 12.91 -3.61 17.08
C GLU A 369 14.07 -4.09 17.97
N GLN A 370 14.18 -5.40 18.20
CA GLN A 370 15.35 -5.98 18.86
C GLN A 370 16.65 -5.68 18.09
N LEU A 371 16.66 -5.88 16.77
CA LEU A 371 17.83 -5.61 15.93
C LEU A 371 18.22 -4.13 15.96
N ARG A 372 17.22 -3.23 15.88
CA ARG A 372 17.41 -1.78 15.97
C ARG A 372 18.09 -1.36 17.27
N HIS A 373 17.70 -1.94 18.41
CA HIS A 373 18.28 -1.62 19.70
C HIS A 373 19.63 -2.30 20.00
N GLN A 374 19.80 -3.56 19.58
CA GLN A 374 20.99 -4.36 19.92
C GLN A 374 22.16 -4.13 18.95
N GLU A 375 21.88 -4.02 17.65
CA GLU A 375 22.89 -3.87 16.59
C GLU A 375 22.50 -2.76 15.59
N PRO A 376 22.46 -1.47 16.00
CA PRO A 376 21.93 -0.37 15.18
C PRO A 376 22.70 -0.16 13.87
N GLU A 377 24.02 -0.39 13.85
CA GLU A 377 24.82 -0.30 12.61
C GLU A 377 24.45 -1.40 11.61
N ARG A 378 24.19 -2.62 12.10
CA ARG A 378 23.75 -3.73 11.26
C ARG A 378 22.34 -3.50 10.74
N PHE A 379 21.45 -2.97 11.58
CA PHE A 379 20.10 -2.56 11.19
C PHE A 379 20.16 -1.57 10.01
N ARG A 380 20.91 -0.47 10.14
CA ARG A 380 21.08 0.53 9.08
C ARG A 380 21.70 -0.07 7.81
N LEU A 381 22.75 -0.90 7.96
CA LEU A 381 23.40 -1.57 6.83
C LEU A 381 22.43 -2.48 6.05
N LEU A 382 21.64 -3.30 6.75
CA LEU A 382 20.70 -4.21 6.11
C LEU A 382 19.58 -3.46 5.41
N HIS A 383 19.01 -2.41 6.03
CA HIS A 383 18.02 -1.56 5.39
C HIS A 383 18.59 -0.88 4.14
N ARG A 384 19.80 -0.32 4.20
CA ARG A 384 20.46 0.27 3.03
C ARG A 384 20.60 -0.72 1.88
N ARG A 385 21.06 -1.94 2.16
CA ARG A 385 21.21 -3.00 1.14
C ARG A 385 19.87 -3.45 0.58
N ALA A 386 18.85 -3.58 1.44
CA ALA A 386 17.50 -3.90 0.99
C ALA A 386 16.96 -2.81 0.05
N ALA A 387 17.19 -1.53 0.37
CA ALA A 387 16.79 -0.40 -0.45
C ALA A 387 17.36 -0.48 -1.89
N GLU A 388 18.68 -0.72 -2.00
CA GLU A 388 19.36 -0.89 -3.30
C GLU A 388 18.83 -2.11 -4.08
N LEU A 389 18.58 -3.23 -3.41
CA LEU A 389 18.06 -4.45 -4.03
C LEU A 389 16.61 -4.31 -4.52
N TRP A 390 15.75 -3.63 -3.75
CA TRP A 390 14.36 -3.35 -4.14
C TRP A 390 14.30 -2.37 -5.31
N HIS A 391 15.13 -1.32 -5.29
CA HIS A 391 15.22 -0.39 -6.40
C HIS A 391 15.68 -1.08 -7.70
N ALA A 392 16.65 -2.00 -7.60
CA ALA A 392 17.08 -2.82 -8.74
C ALA A 392 15.98 -3.75 -9.30
N ARG A 393 14.93 -4.01 -8.51
CA ARG A 393 13.72 -4.76 -8.93
C ARG A 393 12.57 -3.86 -9.36
N HIS A 394 12.75 -2.54 -9.36
CA HIS A 394 11.70 -1.55 -9.65
C HIS A 394 10.55 -1.55 -8.62
N GLU A 395 10.82 -1.96 -7.39
CA GLU A 395 9.88 -1.90 -6.26
C GLU A 395 10.17 -0.62 -5.44
N ASP A 396 9.81 0.52 -6.01
CA ASP A 396 10.29 1.82 -5.52
C ASP A 396 9.72 2.20 -4.14
N GLU A 397 8.49 1.76 -3.80
CA GLU A 397 7.88 1.99 -2.48
C GLU A 397 8.67 1.27 -1.37
N GLU A 398 9.01 0.00 -1.58
CA GLU A 398 9.83 -0.79 -0.63
C GLU A 398 11.26 -0.24 -0.59
N ALA A 399 11.82 0.17 -1.73
CA ALA A 399 13.13 0.80 -1.79
C ALA A 399 13.18 2.10 -0.96
N MET A 400 12.17 2.96 -1.10
CA MET A 400 12.04 4.19 -0.34
C MET A 400 11.86 3.95 1.15
N TYR A 401 10.99 3.00 1.53
CA TYR A 401 10.83 2.59 2.92
C TYR A 401 12.17 2.21 3.56
N HIS A 402 12.92 1.31 2.90
CA HIS A 402 14.20 0.85 3.42
C HIS A 402 15.29 1.95 3.40
N ALA A 403 15.29 2.86 2.41
CA ALA A 403 16.22 3.98 2.38
C ALA A 403 16.01 4.92 3.58
N LEU A 404 14.75 5.23 3.90
CA LEU A 404 14.38 6.09 5.03
C LEU A 404 14.69 5.43 6.38
N GLU A 405 14.39 4.14 6.55
CA GLU A 405 14.72 3.37 7.75
C GLU A 405 16.24 3.24 8.00
N SER A 406 17.04 3.28 6.92
CA SER A 406 18.50 3.32 7.04
C SER A 406 19.09 4.72 7.27
N GLU A 407 18.25 5.76 7.32
CA GLU A 407 18.65 7.17 7.33
C GLU A 407 19.58 7.57 6.14
N SER A 408 19.57 6.77 5.06
CA SER A 408 20.38 7.03 3.87
C SER A 408 19.64 7.96 2.92
N TYR A 409 19.47 9.23 3.32
CA TYR A 409 18.69 10.21 2.57
C TYR A 409 19.25 10.47 1.16
N ASP A 410 20.57 10.36 0.96
CA ASP A 410 21.16 10.45 -0.39
C ASP A 410 20.61 9.39 -1.35
N LEU A 411 20.40 8.16 -0.87
CA LEU A 411 19.77 7.10 -1.66
C LEU A 411 18.30 7.42 -1.94
N ALA A 412 17.56 7.88 -0.92
CA ALA A 412 16.16 8.28 -1.09
C ALA A 412 16.01 9.40 -2.13
N VAL A 413 16.87 10.41 -2.11
CA VAL A 413 16.94 11.45 -3.14
C VAL A 413 17.21 10.83 -4.51
N SER A 414 18.19 9.94 -4.61
CA SER A 414 18.53 9.30 -5.90
C SER A 414 17.36 8.50 -6.48
N PHE A 415 16.59 7.80 -5.63
CA PHE A 415 15.41 7.04 -6.05
C PHE A 415 14.28 7.98 -6.50
N ILE A 416 13.99 9.03 -5.73
CA ILE A 416 13.02 10.07 -6.11
C ILE A 416 13.37 10.67 -7.48
N LEU A 417 14.64 10.98 -7.72
CA LEU A 417 15.07 11.56 -9.00
C LEU A 417 15.02 10.55 -10.16
N ALA A 418 15.33 9.29 -9.91
CA ALA A 418 15.26 8.24 -10.93
C ALA A 418 13.81 7.88 -11.34
N THR A 419 12.86 8.03 -10.41
CA THR A 419 11.47 7.57 -10.57
C THR A 419 10.47 8.71 -10.72
N GLY A 420 10.84 9.93 -10.32
CA GLY A 420 9.92 11.06 -10.20
C GLY A 420 9.21 11.42 -11.49
N GLU A 421 9.91 11.40 -12.64
CA GLU A 421 9.27 11.65 -13.94
C GLU A 421 8.25 10.56 -14.31
N ASN A 422 8.55 9.30 -14.01
CA ASN A 422 7.62 8.19 -14.21
C ASN A 422 6.39 8.30 -13.30
N LEU A 423 6.58 8.70 -12.03
CA LEU A 423 5.47 8.94 -11.10
C LEU A 423 4.59 10.12 -11.57
N LEU A 424 5.19 11.22 -12.03
CA LEU A 424 4.46 12.36 -12.59
C LEU A 424 3.66 11.96 -13.84
N SER A 425 4.28 11.24 -14.77
CA SER A 425 3.62 10.79 -16.02
C SER A 425 2.51 9.77 -15.77
N SER A 426 2.62 8.98 -14.69
CA SER A 426 1.58 8.05 -14.24
C SER A 426 0.59 8.68 -13.25
N GLY A 427 0.64 10.00 -13.06
CA GLY A 427 -0.28 10.75 -12.21
C GLY A 427 -0.15 10.50 -10.69
N GLN A 428 0.83 9.71 -10.26
CA GLN A 428 1.11 9.33 -8.86
C GLN A 428 1.80 10.46 -8.10
N ARG A 429 1.17 11.64 -8.09
CA ARG A 429 1.72 12.86 -7.51
C ARG A 429 1.76 12.82 -5.99
N GLU A 430 0.75 12.22 -5.37
CA GLU A 430 0.67 12.13 -3.90
C GLU A 430 1.78 11.24 -3.34
N THR A 431 2.15 10.16 -4.05
CA THR A 431 3.34 9.36 -3.75
C THR A 431 4.59 10.22 -3.70
N LEU A 432 4.82 11.01 -4.75
CA LEU A 432 6.00 11.86 -4.88
C LEU A 432 6.03 12.97 -3.81
N ILE A 433 4.89 13.62 -3.54
CA ILE A 433 4.75 14.61 -2.46
C ILE A 433 5.14 14.00 -1.12
N ARG A 434 4.57 12.83 -0.80
CA ARG A 434 4.83 12.12 0.45
C ARG A 434 6.31 11.77 0.60
N TRP A 435 6.91 11.16 -0.42
CA TRP A 435 8.32 10.79 -0.40
C TRP A 435 9.24 12.01 -0.21
N ILE A 436 8.96 13.10 -0.90
CA ILE A 436 9.71 14.35 -0.73
C ILE A 436 9.53 14.87 0.71
N ASN A 437 8.31 14.87 1.24
CA ASN A 437 8.03 15.37 2.59
C ASN A 437 8.72 14.59 3.71
N MET A 438 8.99 13.30 3.49
CA MET A 438 9.75 12.44 4.42
C MET A 438 11.25 12.79 4.49
N LEU A 439 11.78 13.55 3.53
CA LEU A 439 13.18 13.99 3.55
C LEU A 439 13.39 15.15 4.55
N PRO A 440 14.57 15.28 5.17
CA PRO A 440 14.94 16.46 5.95
C PRO A 440 15.02 17.72 5.07
N GLU A 441 14.66 18.89 5.61
CA GLU A 441 14.67 20.17 4.87
C GLU A 441 16.03 20.49 4.24
N ALA A 442 17.12 20.15 4.93
CA ALA A 442 18.48 20.32 4.41
C ALA A 442 18.68 19.61 3.05
N PHE A 443 18.07 18.45 2.81
CA PHE A 443 18.18 17.78 1.51
C PHE A 443 17.25 18.42 0.47
N LYS A 444 16.06 18.86 0.85
CA LYS A 444 15.11 19.51 -0.07
C LYS A 444 15.70 20.79 -0.69
N GLU A 445 16.39 21.61 0.10
CA GLU A 445 16.86 22.94 -0.31
C GLU A 445 18.17 22.96 -1.12
N HIS A 446 18.91 21.85 -1.19
CA HIS A 446 20.23 21.78 -1.81
C HIS A 446 20.26 21.01 -3.14
N HIS A 447 19.15 20.38 -3.54
CA HIS A 447 19.08 19.62 -4.79
C HIS A 447 18.17 20.33 -5.82
N PRO A 448 18.74 20.97 -6.87
CA PRO A 448 17.94 21.72 -7.84
C PRO A 448 16.89 20.86 -8.56
N ARG A 449 17.20 19.59 -8.83
CA ARG A 449 16.23 18.66 -9.43
C ARG A 449 15.02 18.39 -8.54
N LEU A 450 15.21 18.25 -7.22
CA LEU A 450 14.10 18.08 -6.28
C LEU A 450 13.22 19.34 -6.23
N LEU A 451 13.84 20.53 -6.21
CA LEU A 451 13.12 21.80 -6.24
C LEU A 451 12.27 21.94 -7.51
N LEU A 452 12.81 21.54 -8.67
CA LEU A 452 12.06 21.54 -9.94
C LEU A 452 10.90 20.52 -9.93
N LEU A 453 11.07 19.35 -9.33
CA LEU A 453 9.98 18.38 -9.14
C LEU A 453 8.88 18.96 -8.22
N GLN A 454 9.26 19.52 -7.08
CA GLN A 454 8.31 20.19 -6.17
C GLN A 454 7.58 21.34 -6.85
N ALA A 455 8.28 22.17 -7.64
CA ALA A 455 7.69 23.26 -8.39
C ALA A 455 6.72 22.74 -9.46
N THR A 456 7.05 21.64 -10.15
CA THR A 456 6.18 20.98 -11.13
C THR A 456 4.86 20.57 -10.48
N ILE A 457 4.94 19.86 -9.35
CA ILE A 457 3.78 19.45 -8.57
C ILE A 457 2.96 20.67 -8.13
N ALA A 458 3.59 21.67 -7.51
CA ALA A 458 2.92 22.87 -7.05
C ALA A 458 2.17 23.59 -8.20
N LEU A 459 2.77 23.66 -9.39
CA LEU A 459 2.14 24.25 -10.56
C LEU A 459 0.98 23.41 -11.12
N ASP A 460 1.04 22.09 -11.01
CA ASP A 460 -0.08 21.21 -11.37
C ASP A 460 -1.31 21.47 -10.48
N TYR A 461 -1.11 21.68 -9.17
CA TYR A 461 -2.17 22.09 -8.24
C TYR A 461 -2.51 23.59 -8.31
N GLY A 462 -1.89 24.35 -9.23
CA GLY A 462 -2.11 25.79 -9.39
C GLY A 462 -1.54 26.65 -8.24
N GLN A 463 -0.71 26.08 -7.37
CA GLN A 463 -0.08 26.73 -6.21
C GLN A 463 1.16 27.54 -6.62
N ARG A 464 0.94 28.58 -7.42
CA ARG A 464 2.01 29.41 -8.02
C ARG A 464 2.87 30.12 -6.97
N THR A 465 2.25 30.52 -5.86
CA THR A 465 2.93 31.18 -4.74
C THR A 465 3.95 30.27 -4.06
N THR A 466 3.70 28.95 -4.06
CA THR A 466 4.63 27.94 -3.56
C THR A 466 5.70 27.61 -4.61
N ALA A 467 5.32 27.56 -5.89
CA ALA A 467 6.22 27.20 -6.98
C ALA A 467 7.32 28.24 -7.25
N LEU A 468 7.01 29.53 -7.26
CA LEU A 468 7.97 30.58 -7.63
C LEU A 468 9.21 30.62 -6.73
N PRO A 469 9.11 30.59 -5.38
CA PRO A 469 10.29 30.54 -4.50
C PRO A 469 11.17 29.30 -4.73
N LEU A 470 10.56 28.15 -5.05
CA LEU A 470 11.29 26.92 -5.36
C LEU A 470 12.11 27.08 -6.65
N LEU A 471 11.53 27.71 -7.67
CA LEU A 471 12.22 28.02 -8.93
C LEU A 471 13.36 29.01 -8.72
N ASP A 472 13.15 30.06 -7.92
CA ASP A 472 14.18 31.05 -7.60
C ASP A 472 15.38 30.40 -6.88
N ARG A 473 15.10 29.49 -5.93
CA ARG A 473 16.14 28.72 -5.23
C ARG A 473 16.87 27.77 -6.17
N ALA A 474 16.15 27.07 -7.05
CA ALA A 474 16.75 26.17 -8.03
C ALA A 474 17.71 26.93 -8.95
N GLU A 475 17.33 28.12 -9.43
CA GLU A 475 18.21 28.95 -10.28
C GLU A 475 19.45 29.45 -9.55
N ALA A 476 19.31 29.86 -8.28
CA ALA A 476 20.46 30.27 -7.49
C ALA A 476 21.49 29.13 -7.33
N LEU A 477 21.03 27.88 -7.22
CA LEU A 477 21.90 26.70 -7.16
C LEU A 477 22.50 26.35 -8.52
N LEU A 478 21.72 26.46 -9.61
CA LEU A 478 22.19 26.20 -10.97
C LEU A 478 23.25 27.22 -11.42
N ALA A 479 23.11 28.50 -11.04
CA ALA A 479 24.05 29.57 -11.38
C ALA A 479 25.47 29.34 -10.83
N ILE A 480 25.60 28.56 -9.75
CA ILE A 480 26.89 28.19 -9.15
C ILE A 480 27.31 26.75 -9.48
N SER A 481 26.45 25.98 -10.15
CA SER A 481 26.72 24.60 -10.54
C SER A 481 27.63 24.53 -11.76
N GLN A 482 28.52 23.55 -11.77
CA GLN A 482 29.35 23.21 -12.94
C GLN A 482 28.98 21.85 -13.53
N GLU A 483 27.82 21.30 -13.16
CA GLU A 483 27.37 20.01 -13.66
C GLU A 483 27.02 20.08 -15.16
N PRO A 484 27.26 19.00 -15.93
CA PRO A 484 26.98 18.96 -17.37
C PRO A 484 25.49 19.15 -17.69
N ASP A 485 24.60 18.78 -16.77
CA ASP A 485 23.15 18.85 -16.95
C ASP A 485 22.56 20.22 -16.59
N THR A 486 23.38 21.18 -16.18
CA THR A 486 22.93 22.52 -15.73
C THR A 486 22.06 23.22 -16.78
N ALA A 487 22.47 23.20 -18.05
CA ALA A 487 21.72 23.85 -19.13
C ALA A 487 20.32 23.24 -19.35
N LEU A 488 20.18 21.92 -19.16
CA LEU A 488 18.88 21.25 -19.24
C LEU A 488 17.98 21.67 -18.07
N LEU A 489 18.53 21.72 -16.86
CA LEU A 489 17.78 22.13 -15.67
C LEU A 489 17.36 23.60 -15.71
N GLU A 490 18.21 24.48 -16.25
CA GLU A 490 17.86 25.88 -16.51
C GLU A 490 16.71 26.01 -17.52
N ALA A 491 16.73 25.22 -18.59
CA ALA A 491 15.63 25.20 -19.56
C ALA A 491 14.33 24.69 -18.93
N THR A 492 14.39 23.64 -18.10
CA THR A 492 13.24 23.14 -17.33
C THR A 492 12.70 24.21 -16.39
N CYS A 493 13.57 24.90 -15.65
CA CYS A 493 13.18 26.02 -14.79
C CYS A 493 12.45 27.12 -15.56
N ALA A 494 12.98 27.52 -16.72
CA ALA A 494 12.35 28.52 -17.58
C ALA A 494 10.95 28.09 -18.08
N ILE A 495 10.76 26.81 -18.42
CA ILE A 495 9.46 26.26 -18.83
C ILE A 495 8.46 26.27 -17.66
N LEU A 496 8.89 25.85 -16.47
CA LEU A 496 8.06 25.86 -15.27
C LEU A 496 7.70 27.29 -14.84
N ARG A 497 8.63 28.25 -14.94
CA ARG A 497 8.30 29.66 -14.70
C ARG A 497 7.35 30.20 -15.76
N GLY A 498 7.53 29.80 -17.02
CA GLY A 498 6.56 30.06 -18.08
C GLY A 498 5.16 29.52 -17.73
N LYS A 499 5.07 28.33 -17.12
CA LYS A 499 3.81 27.77 -16.60
C LYS A 499 3.20 28.65 -15.50
N ALA A 500 4.00 29.06 -14.53
CA ALA A 500 3.55 29.93 -13.45
C ALA A 500 2.97 31.25 -14.00
N LEU A 501 3.71 31.93 -14.89
CA LEU A 501 3.31 33.18 -15.53
C LEU A 501 2.04 33.04 -16.37
N PHE A 502 1.94 31.98 -17.16
CA PHE A 502 0.75 31.66 -17.94
C PHE A 502 -0.49 31.58 -17.03
N GLN A 503 -0.37 30.84 -15.93
CA GLN A 503 -1.48 30.68 -15.00
C GLN A 503 -1.84 32.01 -14.30
N MET A 504 -0.87 32.91 -14.09
CA MET A 504 -1.08 34.29 -13.61
C MET A 504 -1.66 35.25 -14.66
N GLY A 505 -1.76 34.83 -15.92
CA GLY A 505 -2.27 35.64 -17.03
C GLY A 505 -1.21 36.47 -17.77
N ASP A 506 0.07 36.35 -17.40
CA ASP A 506 1.18 36.98 -18.13
C ASP A 506 1.62 36.10 -19.31
N TYR A 507 0.76 36.07 -20.35
CA TYR A 507 0.98 35.24 -21.53
C TYR A 507 2.21 35.67 -22.35
N GLN A 508 2.55 36.95 -22.33
CA GLN A 508 3.67 37.49 -23.12
C GLN A 508 5.01 37.04 -22.54
N GLN A 509 5.21 37.16 -21.22
CA GLN A 509 6.44 36.68 -20.60
C GLN A 509 6.51 35.15 -20.59
N ALA A 510 5.38 34.47 -20.36
CA ALA A 510 5.32 33.01 -20.43
C ALA A 510 5.80 32.48 -21.79
N GLN A 511 5.35 33.11 -22.88
CA GLN A 511 5.78 32.77 -24.23
C GLN A 511 7.28 32.98 -24.44
N LEU A 512 7.81 34.14 -24.02
CA LEU A 512 9.22 34.47 -24.19
C LEU A 512 10.13 33.44 -23.50
N LEU A 513 9.80 33.04 -22.27
CA LEU A 513 10.58 32.06 -21.52
C LEU A 513 10.58 30.68 -22.19
N CYS A 514 9.40 30.20 -22.61
CA CYS A 514 9.30 28.92 -23.32
C CYS A 514 10.07 28.93 -24.66
N GLN A 515 10.03 30.03 -25.40
CA GLN A 515 10.78 30.17 -26.66
C GLN A 515 12.29 30.13 -26.42
N LYS A 516 12.78 30.82 -25.38
CA LYS A 516 14.19 30.78 -24.98
C LYS A 516 14.62 29.36 -24.58
N ALA A 517 13.81 28.66 -23.78
CA ALA A 517 14.12 27.30 -23.35
C ALA A 517 14.25 26.32 -24.53
N LEU A 518 13.41 26.44 -25.56
CA LEU A 518 13.45 25.59 -26.76
C LEU A 518 14.76 25.69 -27.56
N LEU A 519 15.49 26.81 -27.46
CA LEU A 519 16.77 27.00 -28.15
C LEU A 519 17.90 26.15 -27.54
N TYR A 520 17.80 25.83 -26.25
CA TYR A 520 18.84 25.12 -25.50
C TYR A 520 18.45 23.68 -25.16
N LEU A 521 17.18 23.30 -25.34
CA LEU A 521 16.70 21.94 -25.13
C LEU A 521 17.21 20.98 -26.21
N PRO A 522 17.89 19.87 -25.84
CA PRO A 522 18.34 18.88 -26.80
C PRO A 522 17.16 18.09 -27.37
N GLU A 523 17.30 17.59 -28.60
CA GLU A 523 16.25 16.84 -29.33
C GLU A 523 15.68 15.59 -28.61
N PRO A 524 16.43 14.85 -27.77
CA PRO A 524 15.88 13.73 -27.01
C PRO A 524 14.78 14.13 -26.00
N GLU A 525 14.74 15.38 -25.56
CA GLU A 525 13.84 15.90 -24.52
C GLU A 525 12.43 16.23 -25.05
N ARG A 526 11.78 15.23 -25.63
CA ARG A 526 10.50 15.39 -26.34
C ARG A 526 9.38 15.91 -25.43
N HIS A 527 9.32 15.44 -24.18
CA HIS A 527 8.28 15.86 -23.24
C HIS A 527 8.39 17.35 -22.88
N LEU A 528 9.58 17.82 -22.53
CA LEU A 528 9.83 19.24 -22.21
C LEU A 528 9.61 20.14 -23.43
N ARG A 529 10.05 19.72 -24.61
CA ARG A 529 9.82 20.45 -25.87
C ARG A 529 8.32 20.55 -26.19
N ALA A 530 7.58 19.45 -26.03
CA ALA A 530 6.13 19.43 -26.22
C ALA A 530 5.42 20.35 -25.22
N SER A 531 5.80 20.33 -23.94
CA SER A 531 5.23 21.21 -22.91
C SER A 531 5.47 22.69 -23.23
N ALA A 532 6.69 23.05 -23.64
CA ALA A 532 7.03 24.41 -24.04
C ALA A 532 6.22 24.86 -25.28
N GLN A 533 6.14 24.03 -26.32
CA GLN A 533 5.38 24.33 -27.54
C GLN A 533 3.88 24.44 -27.28
N MET A 534 3.31 23.53 -26.49
CA MET A 534 1.92 23.57 -26.07
C MET A 534 1.62 24.89 -25.35
N ARG A 535 2.48 25.29 -24.41
CA ARG A 535 2.31 26.54 -23.67
C ARG A 535 2.40 27.77 -24.57
N ILE A 536 3.33 27.80 -25.53
CA ILE A 536 3.42 28.88 -26.53
C ILE A 536 2.13 28.95 -27.35
N GLY A 537 1.61 27.81 -27.81
CA GLY A 537 0.34 27.74 -28.54
C GLY A 537 -0.84 28.27 -27.72
N LEU A 538 -0.95 27.87 -26.45
CA LEU A 538 -1.98 28.36 -25.54
C LEU A 538 -1.86 29.87 -25.28
N CYS A 539 -0.65 30.39 -25.05
CA CYS A 539 -0.39 31.82 -24.90
C CYS A 539 -0.87 32.58 -26.15
N HIS A 540 -0.56 32.09 -27.35
CA HIS A 540 -1.03 32.69 -28.60
C HIS A 540 -2.55 32.72 -28.72
N THR A 541 -3.24 31.63 -28.36
CA THR A 541 -4.71 31.58 -28.42
C THR A 541 -5.40 32.52 -27.43
N LEU A 542 -4.81 32.74 -26.27
CA LEU A 542 -5.40 33.56 -25.21
C LEU A 542 -4.99 35.04 -25.30
N ALA A 543 -3.78 35.33 -25.79
CA ALA A 543 -3.31 36.69 -26.06
C ALA A 543 -3.87 37.25 -27.38
N GLY A 544 -4.15 36.39 -28.36
CA GLY A 544 -4.75 36.73 -29.64
C GLY A 544 -6.26 36.51 -29.65
N GLY A 545 -7.02 37.52 -29.23
CA GLY A 545 -8.45 37.57 -29.55
C GLY A 545 -8.65 37.43 -31.07
N SER A 546 -9.37 36.37 -31.47
CA SER A 546 -10.05 36.16 -32.76
C SER A 546 -9.30 35.92 -34.09
N ASP A 547 -7.97 35.84 -34.21
CA ASP A 547 -7.35 35.56 -35.54
C ASP A 547 -6.32 34.39 -35.61
N GLY A 548 -6.09 33.65 -34.52
CA GLY A 548 -5.07 32.60 -34.44
C GLY A 548 -5.48 31.18 -34.88
N ARG A 549 -6.56 30.99 -35.63
CA ARG A 549 -6.99 29.65 -36.09
C ARG A 549 -6.33 29.32 -37.42
N CYS A 550 -5.15 28.67 -37.43
CA CYS A 550 -4.79 27.69 -38.49
C CYS A 550 -3.45 26.94 -38.29
N HIS A 551 -2.52 27.38 -37.44
CA HIS A 551 -1.20 26.70 -37.36
C HIS A 551 -1.01 25.75 -36.16
N ALA A 552 -1.81 25.84 -35.10
CA ALA A 552 -1.62 25.04 -33.89
C ALA A 552 -2.18 23.60 -33.97
N SER A 553 -3.18 23.30 -34.82
CA SER A 553 -3.78 21.97 -34.84
C SER A 553 -2.96 20.92 -35.61
N ALA A 554 -2.09 21.33 -36.53
CA ALA A 554 -1.28 20.41 -37.34
C ALA A 554 0.00 19.93 -36.64
N ALA A 555 0.64 20.77 -35.80
CA ALA A 555 1.87 20.40 -35.09
C ALA A 555 1.59 19.57 -33.82
N GLY A 556 0.52 19.88 -33.06
CA GLY A 556 0.17 19.13 -31.86
C GLY A 556 -0.34 17.71 -32.15
N SER A 557 -1.13 17.54 -33.22
CA SER A 557 -1.70 16.24 -33.60
C SER A 557 -0.66 15.29 -34.21
N ALA A 558 0.30 15.80 -34.98
CA ALA A 558 1.39 14.99 -35.54
C ALA A 558 2.36 14.46 -34.45
N THR A 559 2.57 15.23 -33.38
CA THR A 559 3.51 14.86 -32.31
C THR A 559 2.86 13.88 -31.31
N LEU A 560 1.59 14.08 -30.96
CA LEU A 560 0.81 13.15 -30.12
C LEU A 560 0.62 11.77 -30.78
N ALA A 561 0.45 11.71 -32.11
CA ALA A 561 0.39 10.45 -32.84
C ALA A 561 1.74 9.70 -32.84
N SER A 562 2.87 10.40 -32.76
CA SER A 562 4.21 9.79 -32.72
C SER A 562 4.64 9.30 -31.34
N ALA A 563 4.09 9.88 -30.26
CA ALA A 563 4.38 9.48 -28.88
C ALA A 563 3.52 8.28 -28.41
N ALA A 564 2.39 8.01 -29.08
CA ALA A 564 1.46 6.93 -28.72
C ALA A 564 1.76 5.56 -29.37
N SER A 565 2.92 5.37 -30.02
CA SER A 565 3.27 4.12 -30.71
C SER A 565 4.75 3.73 -30.54
N PRO A 566 5.11 2.87 -29.56
CA PRO A 566 6.39 2.18 -29.57
C PRO A 566 6.35 0.80 -30.25
N HIS A 567 5.18 0.23 -30.56
CA HIS A 567 5.08 -1.14 -31.10
C HIS A 567 4.25 -1.24 -32.38
N SER A 568 4.88 -0.93 -33.50
CA SER A 568 4.43 -1.38 -34.83
C SER A 568 5.55 -1.19 -35.84
N LYS A 569 6.41 -2.22 -35.90
CA LYS A 569 7.38 -2.62 -36.95
C LYS A 569 8.66 -3.11 -36.30
N TYR A 570 8.63 -4.34 -35.76
CA TYR A 570 9.25 -5.53 -36.34
C TYR A 570 8.97 -6.73 -35.44
#